data_AF-A0A643K528-F1
#
_entry.id   AF-A0A643K528-F1
#
_cell.length_a   1.000
_cell.length_b   1.000
_cell.length_c   1.000
_cell.angle_alpha   90.00
_cell.angle_beta   90.00
_cell.angle_gamma   90.00
#
_symmetry.space_group_name_H-M   'P 1'
#
loop_
_entity.id
_entity.type
_entity.pdbx_description
1 polymer ?
#
loop_
_entity_poly.entity_id
_entity_poly.type
_entity_poly.pdbx_seq_one_letter_code
_entity_poly.pdbx_strand_id
1 'polypeptide(L)'
;MTDDPFSLSVPEGWSVAIDTDTDDANGRTVYESPDEDYRVVVTEFSRGLRLYWWVDIFAYAGGEWHRREVGLGDSFRDPVTVADAAQDALDRLTQQTSSLEALLED
;
A
#
# COMPACT_ATOMS: atom_id res chain seq x y z
N MET A 1 -5.16 -17.47 5.78
CA MET A 1 -5.47 -16.25 6.53
C MET A 1 -4.18 -15.48 6.58
N THR A 2 -3.99 -14.54 5.66
CA THR A 2 -2.83 -13.65 5.77
C THR A 2 -3.15 -12.66 6.89
N ASP A 3 -2.29 -12.61 7.89
CA ASP A 3 -2.46 -11.80 9.09
C ASP A 3 -2.18 -10.33 8.73
N ASP A 4 -3.18 -9.64 8.19
CA ASP A 4 -3.00 -8.25 7.79
C ASP A 4 -2.86 -7.33 9.02
N PRO A 5 -1.69 -6.70 9.26
CA PRO A 5 -1.43 -5.96 10.49
C PRO A 5 -2.26 -4.68 10.62
N PHE A 6 -2.77 -4.15 9.50
CA PHE A 6 -3.57 -2.93 9.47
C PHE A 6 -5.08 -3.21 9.40
N SER A 7 -5.49 -4.49 9.36
CA SER A 7 -6.88 -4.94 9.23
C SER A 7 -7.66 -4.24 8.10
N LEU A 8 -7.01 -4.00 6.97
CA LEU A 8 -7.58 -3.36 5.79
C LEU A 8 -8.57 -4.29 5.09
N SER A 9 -9.58 -3.68 4.48
CA SER A 9 -10.46 -4.35 3.53
C SER A 9 -9.74 -4.48 2.18
N VAL A 10 -8.97 -5.56 2.04
CA VAL A 10 -8.21 -5.86 0.83
C VAL A 10 -9.19 -6.25 -0.30
N PRO A 11 -9.14 -5.58 -1.47
CA PRO A 11 -10.02 -5.90 -2.59
C PRO A 11 -9.81 -7.31 -3.12
N GLU A 12 -10.80 -7.85 -3.85
CA GLU A 12 -10.68 -9.18 -4.45
C GLU A 12 -9.50 -9.25 -5.43
N GLY A 13 -8.76 -10.36 -5.39
CA GLY A 13 -7.57 -10.58 -6.22
C GLY A 13 -6.31 -9.87 -5.73
N TRP A 14 -6.41 -8.91 -4.81
CA TRP A 14 -5.23 -8.28 -4.23
C TRP A 14 -4.52 -9.22 -3.26
N SER A 15 -3.19 -9.15 -3.29
CA SER A 15 -2.32 -9.92 -2.41
C SER A 15 -1.73 -9.02 -1.34
N VAL A 16 -1.53 -9.56 -0.14
CA VAL A 16 -0.82 -8.90 0.96
C VAL A 16 0.44 -9.69 1.29
N ALA A 17 1.58 -9.00 1.29
CA ALA A 17 2.88 -9.53 1.66
C ALA A 17 3.47 -8.69 2.80
N ILE A 18 3.93 -9.36 3.84
CA ILE A 18 4.58 -8.72 4.98
C ILE A 18 6.06 -9.03 4.88
N ASP A 19 6.85 -7.99 4.65
CA ASP A 19 8.29 -8.06 4.57
C ASP A 19 8.88 -7.51 5.87
N THR A 20 9.27 -8.43 6.76
CA THR A 20 9.92 -8.11 8.04
C THR A 20 11.43 -8.35 8.00
N ASP A 21 11.96 -8.78 6.85
CA ASP A 21 13.36 -9.20 6.69
C ASP A 21 14.20 -8.11 6.00
N THR A 22 13.77 -6.84 6.07
CA THR A 22 14.66 -5.77 5.62
C THR A 22 15.82 -5.61 6.61
N ASP A 23 17.05 -5.53 6.09
CA ASP A 23 18.29 -5.36 6.85
C ASP A 23 18.27 -4.04 7.69
N ASP A 24 17.43 -3.09 7.28
CA ASP A 24 17.03 -1.93 8.05
C ASP A 24 15.90 -2.31 9.02
N ALA A 25 15.90 -1.79 10.25
CA ALA A 25 14.92 -2.06 11.32
C ALA A 25 13.47 -1.57 11.03
N ASN A 26 13.00 -1.77 9.81
CA ASN A 26 11.76 -1.27 9.23
C ASN A 26 10.92 -2.45 8.75
N GLY A 27 9.70 -2.59 9.25
CA GLY A 27 8.73 -3.53 8.67
C GLY A 27 8.09 -2.93 7.42
N ARG A 28 7.75 -3.76 6.43
CA ARG A 28 6.94 -3.33 5.28
C ARG A 28 5.73 -4.24 5.10
N THR A 29 4.59 -3.65 4.80
CA THR A 29 3.40 -4.38 4.34
C THR A 29 3.07 -3.89 2.95
N VAL A 30 3.05 -4.81 2.00
CA VAL A 30 2.81 -4.55 0.58
C VAL A 30 1.46 -5.14 0.21
N TYR A 31 0.57 -4.31 -0.29
CA TYR A 31 -0.66 -4.70 -0.96
C TYR A 31 -0.45 -4.56 -2.45
N GLU A 32 -0.68 -5.63 -3.21
CA GLU A 32 -0.42 -5.67 -4.64
C GLU A 32 -1.70 -6.04 -5.39
N SER A 33 -1.97 -5.32 -6.48
CA SER A 33 -3.08 -5.63 -7.39
C SER A 33 -2.83 -6.92 -8.17
N PRO A 34 -3.88 -7.68 -8.52
CA PRO A 34 -3.75 -8.96 -9.24
C PRO A 34 -2.99 -8.87 -10.58
N ASP A 35 -3.08 -7.73 -11.26
CA ASP A 35 -2.42 -7.48 -12.55
C ASP A 35 -0.98 -6.94 -12.42
N GLU A 36 -0.47 -6.84 -11.19
CA GLU A 36 0.85 -6.24 -10.90
C GLU A 36 1.01 -4.80 -11.42
N ASP A 37 -0.09 -4.08 -11.66
CA ASP A 37 -0.07 -2.67 -12.09
C ASP A 37 0.13 -1.69 -10.93
N TYR A 38 -0.34 -2.03 -9.73
CA TYR A 38 -0.31 -1.14 -8.57
C TYR A 38 0.13 -1.84 -7.29
N ARG A 39 0.83 -1.09 -6.44
CA ARG A 39 1.16 -1.49 -5.07
C ARG A 39 0.90 -0.37 -4.09
N VAL A 40 0.34 -0.70 -2.94
CA VAL A 40 0.31 0.15 -1.75
C VAL A 40 1.29 -0.43 -0.75
N VAL A 41 2.27 0.36 -0.30
CA VAL A 41 3.31 -0.08 0.62
C VAL A 41 3.23 0.74 1.89
N VAL A 42 2.94 0.09 3.01
CA VAL A 42 3.05 0.68 4.34
C VAL A 42 4.43 0.35 4.88
N THR A 43 5.25 1.37 5.10
CA THR A 43 6.58 1.20 5.71
C THR A 43 6.51 1.65 7.15
N GLU A 44 6.82 0.74 8.06
CA GLU A 44 7.05 0.99 9.47
C GLU A 44 8.52 1.30 9.71
N PHE A 45 8.83 2.35 10.46
CA PHE A 45 10.20 2.68 10.82
C PHE A 45 10.27 3.33 12.20
N SER A 46 11.38 3.09 12.89
CA SER A 46 11.65 3.68 14.20
C SER A 46 12.54 4.91 14.08
N ARG A 47 12.15 6.02 14.73
CA ARG A 47 13.00 7.21 14.86
C ARG A 47 13.11 7.60 16.34
N GLY A 48 14.24 7.24 16.94
CA GLY A 48 14.45 7.36 18.39
C GLY A 48 13.64 6.30 19.14
N LEU A 49 12.82 6.73 20.10
CA LEU A 49 11.93 5.85 20.89
C LEU A 49 10.48 5.84 20.38
N ARG A 50 10.27 6.24 19.12
CA ARG A 50 8.94 6.37 18.52
C ARG A 50 8.88 5.63 17.20
N LEU A 51 7.76 4.95 17.00
CA LEU A 51 7.40 4.28 15.76
C LEU A 51 6.67 5.25 14.84
N TYR A 52 6.96 5.16 13.56
CA TYR A 52 6.37 5.97 12.51
C TYR A 52 6.00 5.07 11.35
N TRP A 53 5.04 5.53 10.56
CA TRP A 53 4.67 4.87 9.33
C TRP A 53 4.56 5.87 8.20
N TRP A 54 4.71 5.41 6.97
CA TRP A 54 4.22 6.14 5.80
C TRP A 54 3.57 5.15 4.84
N VAL A 55 2.71 5.67 3.97
CA VAL A 55 2.06 4.91 2.91
C VAL A 55 2.58 5.42 1.57
N ASP A 56 3.03 4.50 0.74
CA ASP A 56 3.49 4.78 -0.62
C ASP A 56 2.63 4.06 -1.64
N ILE A 57 2.35 4.74 -2.75
CA ILE A 57 1.68 4.14 -3.90
C ILE A 57 2.71 4.00 -5.01
N PHE A 58 2.83 2.78 -5.55
CA PHE A 58 3.64 2.48 -6.72
C PHE A 58 2.73 2.06 -7.87
N ALA A 59 3.10 2.47 -9.08
CA ALA A 59 2.53 1.97 -10.32
C ALA A 59 3.63 1.29 -11.13
N TYR A 60 3.33 0.15 -11.72
CA TYR A 60 4.23 -0.55 -12.62
C TYR A 60 4.08 0.02 -14.03
N ALA A 61 5.17 0.51 -14.60
CA ALA A 61 5.17 1.01 -15.96
C ALA A 61 6.53 0.78 -16.61
N GLY A 62 6.55 0.34 -17.87
CA GLY A 62 7.81 0.18 -18.60
C GLY A 62 8.77 -0.89 -18.03
N GLY A 63 8.27 -1.83 -17.22
CA GLY A 63 9.08 -2.88 -16.59
C GLY A 63 9.68 -2.48 -15.23
N GLU A 64 9.34 -1.31 -14.71
CA GLU A 64 9.84 -0.80 -13.44
C GLU A 64 8.71 -0.26 -12.55
N TRP A 65 8.91 -0.34 -11.23
CA TRP A 65 8.00 0.23 -10.25
C TRP A 65 8.30 1.71 -10.06
N HIS A 66 7.31 2.55 -10.37
CA HIS A 66 7.38 3.99 -10.19
C HIS A 66 6.57 4.42 -8.98
N ARG A 67 7.23 5.06 -8.00
CA ARG A 67 6.56 5.69 -6.85
C ARG A 67 5.75 6.89 -7.34
N ARG A 68 4.43 6.84 -7.17
CA ARG A 68 3.47 7.86 -7.62
C ARG A 68 3.10 8.84 -6.53
N GLU A 69 2.97 8.36 -5.30
CA GLU A 69 2.60 9.18 -4.15
C GLU A 69 3.47 8.80 -2.94
N VAL A 70 4.04 9.83 -2.30
CA VAL A 70 4.98 9.69 -1.18
C VAL A 70 4.32 10.19 0.08
N GLY A 71 3.73 9.30 0.87
CA GLY A 71 3.00 9.65 2.09
C GLY A 71 1.80 10.54 1.76
N LEU A 72 0.59 10.09 2.08
CA LEU A 72 -0.60 10.94 2.09
C LEU A 72 -0.45 12.08 3.13
N GLY A 73 0.47 13.03 2.94
CA GLY A 73 0.68 14.23 3.75
C GLY A 73 2.01 14.31 4.53
N ASP A 74 2.39 13.31 5.32
CA ASP A 74 3.65 13.24 6.09
C ASP A 74 3.73 11.85 6.77
N SER A 75 4.80 11.59 7.52
CA SER A 75 4.90 10.39 8.36
C SER A 75 3.81 10.34 9.45
N PHE A 76 3.10 9.21 9.53
CA PHE A 76 2.08 8.93 10.54
C PHE A 76 2.73 8.46 11.85
N ARG A 77 2.08 8.78 12.97
CA ARG A 77 2.49 8.36 14.32
C ARG A 77 1.44 7.52 15.04
N ASP A 78 0.31 7.33 14.39
CA ASP A 78 -0.85 6.65 14.93
C ASP A 78 -1.22 5.50 13.98
N PRO A 79 -1.33 4.26 14.48
CA PRO A 79 -1.58 3.08 13.66
C PRO A 79 -2.96 3.11 12.99
N VAL A 80 -3.96 3.76 13.60
CA VAL A 80 -5.30 3.88 13.02
C VAL A 80 -5.28 4.86 11.84
N THR A 81 -4.52 5.95 11.97
CA THR A 81 -4.41 6.98 10.91
C THR A 81 -3.68 6.44 9.68
N VAL A 82 -2.61 5.65 9.86
CA VAL A 82 -1.94 5.00 8.71
C VAL A 82 -2.82 3.94 8.06
N ALA A 83 -3.61 3.19 8.84
CA ALA A 83 -4.56 2.22 8.30
C ALA A 83 -5.65 2.90 7.46
N ASP A 84 -6.22 4.01 7.95
CA ASP A 84 -7.20 4.81 7.20
C ASP A 84 -6.62 5.35 5.89
N ALA A 85 -5.39 5.88 5.94
CA ALA A 85 -4.68 6.36 4.75
C ALA A 85 -4.40 5.23 3.74
N ALA A 86 -3.98 4.04 4.21
CA ALA A 86 -3.76 2.88 3.36
C ALA A 86 -5.08 2.36 2.76
N GLN A 87 -6.18 2.40 3.53
CA GLN A 87 -7.51 2.02 3.06
C GLN A 87 -8.02 2.95 1.97
N ASP A 88 -7.88 4.27 2.15
CA ASP A 88 -8.25 5.28 1.15
C ASP A 88 -7.43 5.11 -0.14
N ALA A 89 -6.12 4.82 -0.03
CA ALA A 89 -5.29 4.51 -1.18
C ALA A 89 -5.78 3.27 -1.95
N LEU A 90 -6.09 2.17 -1.24
CA LEU A 90 -6.64 0.95 -1.83
C LEU A 90 -7.99 1.18 -2.51
N ASP A 91 -8.88 1.91 -1.86
CA ASP A 91 -10.22 2.21 -2.37
C ASP A 91 -10.15 3.06 -3.65
N ARG A 92 -9.26 4.05 -3.71
CA ARG A 92 -9.02 4.87 -4.91
C ARG A 92 -8.47 4.05 -6.07
N LEU A 93 -7.47 3.20 -5.81
CA LEU A 93 -6.86 2.36 -6.84
C LEU A 93 -7.87 1.36 -7.39
N THR A 94 -8.68 0.75 -6.52
CA THR A 94 -9.76 -0.17 -6.93
C THR A 94 -10.77 0.52 -7.83
N GLN A 95 -11.24 1.72 -7.46
CA GLN A 95 -12.15 2.51 -8.29
C GLN A 95 -11.53 2.88 -9.65
N GLN A 96 -10.24 3.21 -9.68
CA GLN A 96 -9.53 3.52 -10.92
C GLN A 96 -9.43 2.31 -11.85
N THR A 97 -9.07 1.14 -11.33
CA THR A 97 -9.00 -0.10 -12.11
C THR A 97 -10.36 -0.48 -12.66
N SER A 98 -11.40 -0.52 -11.82
CA SER A 98 -12.76 -0.83 -12.28
C SER A 98 -13.30 0.15 -13.32
N SER A 99 -12.97 1.45 -13.19
CA SER A 99 -13.33 2.44 -14.21
C SER A 99 -12.60 2.23 -15.53
N LEU A 100 -11.40 1.67 -15.51
CA LEU A 100 -10.59 1.43 -16.70
C LEU A 100 -11.01 0.14 -17.42
N GLU A 101 -11.34 -0.91 -16.65
CA GLU A 101 -11.93 -2.15 -17.18
C GLU A 101 -13.27 -1.88 -17.86
N ALA A 102 -14.16 -1.11 -17.23
CA ALA A 102 -15.46 -0.77 -17.79
C ALA A 102 -15.39 0.00 -19.13
N LEU A 103 -14.28 0.68 -19.42
CA LEU A 103 -14.06 1.38 -20.70
C LEU A 103 -13.47 0.48 -21.79
N LEU A 104 -12.90 -0.67 -21.44
CA LEU A 104 -12.34 -1.65 -22.37
C LEU A 104 -13.39 -2.66 -22.85
N GLU A 105 -14.54 -2.75 -22.16
CA GLU A 105 -15.64 -3.66 -22.45
C GLU A 105 -16.75 -3.06 -23.37
N ASP A 106 -16.64 -1.77 -23.77
CA ASP A 106 -17.57 -1.07 -24.69
C ASP A 106 -17.13 -1.07 -26.17
#